data_AF-A0A2S9YPD2-F1
#
_entry.id   AF-A0A2S9YPD2-F1
#
_cell.length_a   1.000
_cell.length_b   1.000
_cell.length_c   1.000
_cell.angle_alpha   90.00
_cell.angle_beta   90.00
_cell.angle_gamma   90.00
#
_symmetry.space_group_name_H-M   'P 1'
#
loop_
_entity.id
_entity.type
_entity.pdbx_description
1 polymer ?
#
loop_
_entity_poly.entity_id
_entity_poly.type
_entity_poly.pdbx_seq_one_letter_code
_entity_poly.pdbx_strand_id
1 'polypeptide(L)'
;MQALLLALARDPRARRRRVAVGTLLVTFAGALSFAALRPRVAPSEPEVCANTGDQMTQTWDEARAARVEQTVRSRHGEQANEILAMVVPQIHRYANEWADMRDEACRTHAEGQQSENVFDLRTACLDKRLASLDTLVQILVNADAQQLQEVGRAAAGLPAIDSCADTAALLAAIAPPRPASSRSAPKKMSRS
;
A
#
# COMPACT_ATOMS: atom_id res chain seq x y z
N MET A 1 19.54 -4.52 69.93
CA MET A 1 19.76 -4.13 68.52
C MET A 1 18.68 -4.60 67.54
N GLN A 2 17.66 -5.36 67.94
CA GLN A 2 16.55 -5.75 67.03
C GLN A 2 15.34 -4.78 67.06
N ALA A 3 15.21 -3.95 68.11
CA ALA A 3 14.10 -3.00 68.25
C ALA A 3 14.17 -1.80 67.27
N LEU A 4 15.37 -1.43 66.81
CA LEU A 4 15.56 -0.31 65.87
C LEU A 4 15.29 -0.69 64.41
N LEU A 5 15.34 -2.00 64.06
CA LEU A 5 15.04 -2.47 62.70
C LEU A 5 13.53 -2.60 62.45
N LEU A 6 12.73 -2.86 63.50
CA LEU A 6 11.26 -2.91 63.39
C LEU A 6 10.61 -1.53 63.28
N ALA A 7 11.28 -0.46 63.73
CA ALA A 7 10.75 0.90 63.64
C ALA A 7 10.88 1.49 62.22
N LEU A 8 11.87 1.10 61.42
CA LEU A 8 11.98 1.52 60.02
C LEU A 8 11.00 0.78 59.08
N ALA A 9 10.33 -0.27 59.54
CA ALA A 9 9.35 -1.01 58.73
C ALA A 9 8.05 -0.22 58.46
N ARG A 10 7.84 0.92 59.13
CA ARG A 10 6.68 1.79 58.93
C ARG A 10 7.13 3.23 58.65
N ASP A 11 7.86 3.42 57.56
CA ASP A 11 8.00 4.74 56.96
C ASP A 11 6.82 5.02 56.01
N PRO A 12 5.83 5.83 56.43
CA PRO A 12 4.68 6.17 55.58
C PRO A 12 5.08 6.96 54.34
N ARG A 13 6.22 7.68 54.37
CA ARG A 13 6.72 8.44 53.22
C ARG A 13 7.31 7.52 52.16
N ALA A 14 8.04 6.47 52.57
CA ALA A 14 8.53 5.44 51.66
C ALA A 14 7.36 4.68 50.98
N ARG A 15 6.30 4.36 51.74
CA ARG A 15 5.09 3.73 51.18
C ARG A 15 4.35 4.65 50.22
N ARG A 16 4.17 5.94 50.56
CA ARG A 16 3.55 6.93 49.66
C ARG A 16 4.36 7.15 48.38
N ARG A 17 5.70 7.19 48.47
CA ARG A 17 6.59 7.34 47.30
C ARG A 17 6.51 6.11 46.38
N ARG A 18 6.47 4.89 46.94
CA ARG A 18 6.31 3.65 46.15
C ARG A 18 4.95 3.58 45.46
N VAL A 19 3.87 3.99 46.15
CA VAL A 19 2.52 4.06 45.54
C VAL A 19 2.49 5.10 44.44
N ALA A 20 3.05 6.30 44.66
CA ALA A 20 3.11 7.37 43.66
C ALA A 20 3.89 6.97 42.40
N VAL A 21 5.03 6.29 42.55
CA VAL A 21 5.83 5.76 41.43
C VAL A 21 5.09 4.63 40.70
N GLY A 22 4.41 3.74 41.43
CA GLY A 22 3.59 2.68 40.84
C GLY A 22 2.43 3.24 40.00
N THR A 23 1.73 4.26 40.50
CA THR A 23 0.66 4.91 39.75
C THR A 23 1.17 5.63 38.50
N LEU A 24 2.35 6.24 38.57
CA LEU A 24 2.99 6.92 37.43
C LEU A 24 3.37 5.94 36.31
N LEU A 25 3.86 4.75 36.66
CA LEU A 25 4.21 3.72 35.68
C LEU A 25 2.97 3.12 35.00
N VAL A 26 1.89 2.90 35.75
CA VAL A 26 0.62 2.37 35.19
C VAL A 26 -0.03 3.38 34.24
N THR A 27 0.00 4.68 34.56
CA THR A 27 -0.53 5.72 33.67
C THR A 27 0.33 5.90 32.42
N PHE A 28 1.67 5.82 32.53
CA PHE A 28 2.55 5.95 31.37
C PHE A 28 2.43 4.76 30.40
N ALA A 29 2.34 3.54 30.94
CA ALA A 29 2.10 2.34 30.13
C ALA A 29 0.70 2.37 29.47
N GLY A 30 -0.32 2.81 30.21
CA GLY A 30 -1.67 2.98 29.66
C GLY A 30 -1.76 4.04 28.56
N ALA A 31 -1.03 5.16 28.70
CA ALA A 31 -0.99 6.23 27.71
C ALA A 31 -0.27 5.80 26.41
N LEU A 32 0.80 5.01 26.51
CA LEU A 32 1.50 4.45 25.34
C LEU A 32 0.64 3.41 24.61
N SER A 33 -0.04 2.53 25.34
CA SER A 33 -0.98 1.57 24.74
C SER A 33 -2.17 2.28 24.10
N PHE A 34 -2.74 3.31 24.73
CA PHE A 34 -3.86 4.06 24.16
C PHE A 34 -3.45 4.89 22.92
N ALA A 35 -2.22 5.38 22.87
CA ALA A 35 -1.68 6.06 21.69
C ALA A 35 -1.45 5.10 20.51
N ALA A 36 -0.98 3.87 20.77
CA ALA A 36 -0.78 2.84 19.76
C ALA A 36 -2.09 2.26 19.19
N LEU A 37 -3.17 2.28 19.99
CA LEU A 37 -4.50 1.82 19.58
C LEU A 37 -5.43 2.95 19.12
N ARG A 38 -4.97 4.20 19.02
CA ARG A 38 -5.81 5.24 18.43
C ARG A 38 -6.06 4.89 16.97
N PRO A 39 -7.33 4.74 16.53
CA PRO A 39 -7.60 4.73 15.11
C PRO A 39 -6.98 6.00 14.55
N ARG A 40 -6.13 5.88 13.54
CA ARG A 40 -5.66 7.04 12.79
C ARG A 40 -6.93 7.69 12.28
N VAL A 41 -7.33 8.81 12.89
CA VAL A 41 -8.44 9.61 12.39
C VAL A 41 -7.92 10.15 11.07
N ALA A 42 -8.25 9.45 9.99
CA ALA A 42 -8.03 9.96 8.65
C ALA A 42 -8.72 11.34 8.60
N PRO A 43 -8.07 12.37 8.02
CA PRO A 43 -8.76 13.63 7.77
C PRO A 43 -10.09 13.30 7.06
N SER A 44 -11.18 13.87 7.56
CA SER A 44 -12.54 13.61 7.05
C SER A 44 -12.54 13.66 5.53
N GLU A 45 -12.73 12.51 4.89
CA GLU A 45 -12.84 12.45 3.44
C GLU A 45 -13.99 13.36 3.00
N PRO A 46 -13.83 14.16 1.93
CA PRO A 46 -15.00 14.74 1.29
C PRO A 46 -15.94 13.58 0.95
N GLU A 47 -17.23 13.71 1.25
CA GLU A 47 -18.22 12.62 1.11
C GLU A 47 -18.20 11.97 -0.29
N VAL A 48 -17.76 12.74 -1.29
CA VAL A 48 -17.57 12.33 -2.69
C VAL A 48 -16.46 11.27 -2.88
N CYS A 49 -15.46 11.20 -2.00
CA CYS A 49 -14.31 10.30 -2.12
C CYS A 49 -14.37 9.07 -1.19
N ALA A 50 -15.40 8.91 -0.36
CA ALA A 50 -15.41 7.89 0.71
C ALA A 50 -15.30 6.42 0.28
N ASN A 51 -15.49 6.12 -1.02
CA ASN A 51 -15.55 4.75 -1.56
C ASN A 51 -14.46 4.47 -2.61
N THR A 52 -13.41 5.29 -2.68
CA THR A 52 -12.29 5.10 -3.63
C THR A 52 -11.55 3.77 -3.41
N GLY A 53 -11.52 3.27 -2.18
CA GLY A 53 -10.90 1.99 -1.82
C GLY A 53 -11.69 0.73 -2.19
N ASP A 54 -12.99 0.84 -2.53
CA ASP A 54 -13.86 -0.33 -2.73
C ASP A 54 -13.37 -1.26 -3.86
N GLN A 55 -12.79 -0.68 -4.91
CA GLN A 55 -12.22 -1.45 -6.02
C GLN A 55 -11.03 -2.30 -5.57
N MET A 56 -10.20 -1.78 -4.65
CA MET A 56 -9.11 -2.54 -4.06
C MET A 56 -9.65 -3.68 -3.22
N THR A 57 -10.63 -3.43 -2.34
CA THR A 57 -11.22 -4.47 -1.47
C THR A 57 -11.80 -5.64 -2.28
N GLN A 58 -12.36 -5.38 -3.47
CA GLN A 58 -12.83 -6.43 -4.38
C GLN A 58 -11.68 -7.26 -4.98
N THR A 59 -10.51 -6.64 -5.19
CA THR A 59 -9.34 -7.30 -5.79
C THR A 59 -8.43 -7.94 -4.74
N TRP A 60 -8.23 -7.31 -3.60
CA TRP A 60 -7.34 -7.75 -2.56
C TRP A 60 -7.76 -7.21 -1.19
N ASP A 61 -8.23 -8.11 -0.34
CA ASP A 61 -8.55 -7.87 1.07
C ASP A 61 -7.90 -8.94 1.96
N GLU A 62 -7.98 -8.76 3.29
CA GLU A 62 -7.43 -9.72 4.26
C GLU A 62 -8.04 -11.12 4.08
N ALA A 63 -9.34 -11.19 3.74
CA ALA A 63 -10.03 -12.46 3.55
C ALA A 63 -9.50 -13.21 2.30
N ARG A 64 -9.25 -12.50 1.20
CA ARG A 64 -8.65 -13.06 -0.02
C ARG A 64 -7.20 -13.44 0.21
N ALA A 65 -6.43 -12.65 0.95
CA ALA A 65 -5.06 -12.99 1.34
C ALA A 65 -5.02 -14.34 2.09
N ALA A 66 -5.88 -14.50 3.11
CA ALA A 66 -5.97 -15.76 3.85
C ALA A 66 -6.36 -16.95 2.96
N ARG A 67 -7.32 -16.77 2.04
CA ARG A 67 -7.71 -17.82 1.08
C ARG A 67 -6.54 -18.19 0.15
N VAL A 68 -5.83 -17.20 -0.39
CA VAL A 68 -4.67 -17.40 -1.27
C VAL A 68 -3.59 -18.18 -0.53
N GLU A 69 -3.22 -17.77 0.68
CA GLU A 69 -2.24 -18.48 1.49
C GLU A 69 -2.65 -19.94 1.74
N GLN A 70 -3.90 -20.17 2.12
CA GLN A 70 -4.42 -21.53 2.36
C GLN A 70 -4.34 -22.38 1.08
N THR A 71 -4.78 -21.85 -0.06
CA THR A 71 -4.76 -22.57 -1.34
C THR A 71 -3.34 -22.91 -1.75
N VAL A 72 -2.40 -21.96 -1.71
CA VAL A 72 -1.01 -22.20 -2.10
C VAL A 72 -0.35 -23.20 -1.15
N ARG A 73 -0.55 -23.10 0.17
CA ARG A 73 -0.04 -24.10 1.14
C ARG A 73 -0.62 -25.49 0.91
N SER A 74 -1.90 -25.60 0.57
CA SER A 74 -2.51 -26.91 0.28
C SER A 74 -1.92 -27.61 -0.95
N ARG A 75 -1.44 -26.82 -1.94
CA ARG A 75 -0.87 -27.33 -3.19
C ARG A 75 0.62 -27.65 -3.09
N HIS A 76 1.38 -26.89 -2.29
CA HIS A 76 2.85 -26.95 -2.28
C HIS A 76 3.47 -27.28 -0.90
N GLY A 77 2.65 -27.45 0.15
CA GLY A 77 3.11 -27.80 1.49
C GLY A 77 4.07 -26.74 2.07
N GLU A 78 5.12 -27.20 2.75
CA GLU A 78 6.08 -26.30 3.41
C GLU A 78 6.87 -25.41 2.44
N GLN A 79 7.03 -25.83 1.17
CA GLN A 79 7.71 -25.03 0.14
C GLN A 79 7.00 -23.69 -0.13
N ALA A 80 5.70 -23.62 0.13
CA ALA A 80 4.93 -22.38 -0.01
C ALA A 80 5.32 -21.30 1.00
N ASN A 81 5.82 -21.68 2.19
CA ASN A 81 5.94 -20.76 3.32
C ASN A 81 6.92 -19.61 3.03
N GLU A 82 8.07 -19.92 2.42
CA GLU A 82 9.07 -18.91 2.06
C GLU A 82 8.53 -17.93 1.01
N ILE A 83 7.88 -18.45 -0.03
CA ILE A 83 7.32 -17.63 -1.12
C ILE A 83 6.16 -16.78 -0.62
N LEU A 84 5.25 -17.32 0.17
CA LEU A 84 4.13 -16.57 0.74
C LEU A 84 4.60 -15.48 1.69
N ALA A 85 5.59 -15.77 2.54
CA ALA A 85 6.18 -14.78 3.45
C ALA A 85 6.85 -13.62 2.71
N MET A 86 7.30 -13.85 1.47
CA MET A 86 7.89 -12.83 0.62
C MET A 86 6.85 -12.04 -0.18
N VAL A 87 5.87 -12.72 -0.78
CA VAL A 87 4.96 -12.15 -1.79
C VAL A 87 3.75 -11.47 -1.15
N VAL A 88 3.13 -12.08 -0.12
CA VAL A 88 1.91 -11.53 0.50
C VAL A 88 2.14 -10.12 1.07
N PRO A 89 3.24 -9.84 1.80
CA PRO A 89 3.52 -8.49 2.28
C PRO A 89 3.77 -7.47 1.16
N GLN A 90 4.34 -7.90 0.03
CA GLN A 90 4.54 -7.02 -1.14
C GLN A 90 3.20 -6.66 -1.78
N ILE A 91 2.29 -7.64 -1.93
CA ILE A 91 0.94 -7.39 -2.42
C ILE A 91 0.19 -6.42 -1.49
N HIS A 92 0.27 -6.61 -0.16
CA HIS A 92 -0.33 -5.69 0.80
C HIS A 92 0.20 -4.26 0.65
N ARG A 93 1.52 -4.10 0.50
CA ARG A 93 2.13 -2.78 0.31
C ARG A 93 1.64 -2.13 -0.99
N TYR A 94 1.64 -2.87 -2.09
CA TYR A 94 1.17 -2.38 -3.37
C TYR A 94 -0.33 -2.01 -3.33
N ALA A 95 -1.15 -2.80 -2.63
CA ALA A 95 -2.56 -2.50 -2.43
C ALA A 95 -2.78 -1.18 -1.68
N ASN A 96 -1.98 -0.93 -0.63
CA ASN A 96 -2.03 0.31 0.13
C ASN A 96 -1.55 1.51 -0.72
N GLU A 97 -0.43 1.37 -1.44
CA GLU A 97 0.08 2.42 -2.34
C GLU A 97 -0.95 2.80 -3.41
N TRP A 98 -1.66 1.81 -3.97
CA TRP A 98 -2.74 2.03 -4.91
C TRP A 98 -3.91 2.79 -4.28
N ALA A 99 -4.34 2.40 -3.07
CA ALA A 99 -5.44 3.06 -2.37
C ALA A 99 -5.10 4.52 -2.04
N ASP A 100 -3.91 4.75 -1.48
CA ASP A 100 -3.41 6.10 -1.19
C ASP A 100 -3.39 6.99 -2.45
N MET A 101 -2.93 6.46 -3.60
CA MET A 101 -2.90 7.19 -4.87
C MET A 101 -4.31 7.45 -5.42
N ARG A 102 -5.25 6.52 -5.24
CA ARG A 102 -6.65 6.66 -5.68
C ARG A 102 -7.35 7.75 -4.88
N ASP A 103 -7.15 7.78 -3.57
CA ASP A 103 -7.68 8.77 -2.65
C ASP A 103 -7.11 10.16 -2.96
N GLU A 104 -5.78 10.24 -3.15
CA GLU A 104 -5.10 11.48 -3.53
C GLU A 104 -5.64 12.04 -4.86
N ALA A 105 -5.80 11.20 -5.87
CA ALA A 105 -6.37 11.61 -7.15
C ALA A 105 -7.82 12.10 -6.99
N CYS A 106 -8.65 11.43 -6.19
CA CYS A 106 -10.02 11.89 -5.94
C CYS A 106 -10.06 13.26 -5.26
N ARG A 107 -9.30 13.44 -4.17
CA ARG A 107 -9.26 14.72 -3.44
C ARG A 107 -8.77 15.86 -4.31
N THR A 108 -7.68 15.66 -5.05
CA THR A 108 -7.12 16.68 -5.95
C THR A 108 -8.15 17.13 -6.99
N HIS A 109 -8.99 16.21 -7.48
CA HIS A 109 -10.08 16.54 -8.38
C HIS A 109 -11.23 17.26 -7.67
N ALA A 110 -11.68 16.76 -6.52
CA ALA A 110 -12.74 17.36 -5.72
C ALA A 110 -12.40 18.80 -5.27
N GLU A 111 -11.12 19.09 -5.03
CA GLU A 111 -10.59 20.42 -4.70
C GLU A 111 -10.41 21.32 -5.94
N GLY A 112 -10.67 20.82 -7.15
CA GLY A 112 -10.51 21.56 -8.41
C GLY A 112 -9.07 21.84 -8.82
N GLN A 113 -8.09 21.13 -8.25
CA GLN A 113 -6.66 21.33 -8.51
C GLN A 113 -6.16 20.61 -9.77
N GLN A 114 -6.93 19.66 -10.30
CA GLN A 114 -6.67 19.01 -11.58
C GLN A 114 -7.92 18.99 -12.45
N SER A 115 -7.74 18.94 -13.77
CA SER A 115 -8.84 18.83 -14.71
C SER A 115 -9.47 17.43 -14.68
N GLU A 116 -10.72 17.33 -15.11
CA GLU A 116 -11.44 16.06 -15.30
C GLU A 116 -10.65 15.09 -16.18
N ASN A 117 -10.12 15.56 -17.32
CA ASN A 117 -9.29 14.74 -18.21
C ASN A 117 -8.04 14.18 -17.49
N VAL A 118 -7.36 14.96 -16.65
CA VAL A 118 -6.20 14.46 -15.90
C VAL A 118 -6.64 13.43 -14.86
N PHE A 119 -7.75 13.67 -14.16
CA PHE A 119 -8.31 12.72 -13.20
C PHE A 119 -8.69 11.38 -13.85
N ASP A 120 -9.32 11.41 -15.02
CA ASP A 120 -9.68 10.21 -15.79
C ASP A 120 -8.45 9.40 -16.17
N LEU A 121 -7.36 10.07 -16.55
CA LEU A 121 -6.11 9.39 -16.92
C LEU A 121 -5.40 8.76 -15.74
N ARG A 122 -5.37 9.44 -14.59
CA ARG A 122 -4.84 8.86 -13.35
C ARG A 122 -5.66 7.63 -12.96
N THR A 123 -6.99 7.73 -13.02
CA THR A 123 -7.91 6.62 -12.72
C THR A 123 -7.69 5.43 -13.68
N ALA A 124 -7.63 5.66 -14.99
CA ALA A 124 -7.38 4.61 -15.97
C ALA A 124 -5.98 3.98 -15.83
N CYS A 125 -4.98 4.75 -15.39
CA CYS A 125 -3.67 4.20 -15.04
C CYS A 125 -3.79 3.25 -13.84
N LEU A 126 -4.46 3.68 -12.77
CA LEU A 126 -4.69 2.88 -11.56
C LEU A 126 -5.50 1.62 -11.83
N ASP A 127 -6.52 1.66 -12.69
CA ASP A 127 -7.28 0.47 -13.09
C ASP A 127 -6.38 -0.59 -13.75
N LYS A 128 -5.46 -0.16 -14.62
CA LYS A 128 -4.47 -1.07 -15.23
C LYS A 128 -3.51 -1.67 -14.19
N ARG A 129 -3.14 -0.90 -13.17
CA ARG A 129 -2.29 -1.37 -12.05
C ARG A 129 -3.02 -2.40 -11.20
N LEU A 130 -4.33 -2.19 -10.96
CA LEU A 130 -5.18 -3.13 -10.24
C LEU A 130 -5.34 -4.44 -11.01
N ALA A 131 -5.59 -4.38 -12.32
CA ALA A 131 -5.67 -5.58 -13.18
C ALA A 131 -4.34 -6.37 -13.21
N SER A 132 -3.20 -5.67 -13.19
CA SER A 132 -1.88 -6.31 -13.12
C SER A 132 -1.68 -7.06 -11.80
N LEU A 133 -2.13 -6.46 -10.69
CA LEU A 133 -2.12 -7.11 -9.38
C LEU A 133 -3.03 -8.35 -9.36
N ASP A 134 -4.27 -8.22 -9.85
CA ASP A 134 -5.20 -9.36 -9.89
C ASP A 134 -4.62 -10.52 -10.70
N THR A 135 -3.97 -10.23 -11.84
CA THR A 135 -3.27 -11.21 -12.66
C THR A 135 -2.15 -11.92 -11.87
N LEU A 136 -1.33 -11.17 -11.13
CA LEU A 136 -0.29 -11.76 -10.27
C LEU A 136 -0.89 -12.69 -9.22
N VAL A 137 -1.99 -12.29 -8.57
CA VAL A 137 -2.69 -13.11 -7.58
C VAL A 137 -3.24 -14.39 -8.20
N GLN A 138 -3.81 -14.31 -9.40
CA GLN A 138 -4.27 -15.49 -10.15
C GLN A 138 -3.10 -16.43 -10.49
N ILE A 139 -1.95 -15.89 -10.91
CA ILE A 139 -0.75 -16.69 -11.16
C ILE A 139 -0.29 -17.38 -9.87
N LEU A 140 -0.18 -16.65 -8.76
CA LEU A 140 0.24 -17.19 -7.47
C LEU A 140 -0.62 -18.38 -7.03
N VAL A 141 -1.95 -18.27 -7.16
CA VAL A 141 -2.89 -19.33 -6.75
C VAL A 141 -2.80 -20.56 -7.65
N ASN A 142 -2.50 -20.39 -8.94
CA ASN A 142 -2.50 -21.46 -9.95
C ASN A 142 -1.11 -22.01 -10.28
N ALA A 143 -0.04 -21.36 -9.83
CA ALA A 143 1.35 -21.71 -10.13
C ALA A 143 1.66 -23.18 -9.83
N ASP A 144 2.45 -23.84 -10.68
CA ASP A 144 3.13 -25.08 -10.32
C ASP A 144 4.38 -24.82 -9.46
N ALA A 145 5.10 -25.88 -9.06
CA ALA A 145 6.27 -25.74 -8.20
C ALA A 145 7.41 -24.93 -8.81
N GLN A 146 7.59 -24.97 -10.15
CA GLN A 146 8.60 -24.19 -10.83
C GLN A 146 8.17 -22.72 -10.95
N GLN A 147 6.92 -22.48 -11.32
CA GLN A 147 6.34 -21.14 -11.44
C GLN A 147 6.29 -20.42 -10.10
N LEU A 148 6.05 -21.13 -8.99
CA LEU A 148 5.98 -20.53 -7.65
C LEU A 148 7.26 -19.78 -7.27
N GLN A 149 8.42 -20.26 -7.73
CA GLN A 149 9.72 -19.60 -7.53
C GLN A 149 9.83 -18.29 -8.33
N GLU A 150 9.19 -18.21 -9.50
CA GLU A 150 9.19 -17.02 -10.35
C GLU A 150 8.18 -15.95 -9.88
N VAL A 151 7.17 -16.33 -9.09
CA VAL A 151 6.15 -15.39 -8.57
C VAL A 151 6.79 -14.26 -7.74
N GLY A 152 7.86 -14.55 -6.99
CA GLY A 152 8.60 -13.53 -6.24
C GLY A 152 9.16 -12.44 -7.15
N ARG A 153 9.73 -12.80 -8.30
CA ARG A 153 10.23 -11.84 -9.30
C ARG A 153 9.09 -11.10 -9.99
N ALA A 154 7.99 -11.80 -10.30
CA ALA A 154 6.81 -11.18 -10.89
C ALA A 154 6.18 -10.14 -9.96
N ALA A 155 6.15 -10.39 -8.65
CA ALA A 155 5.67 -9.43 -7.66
C ALA A 155 6.54 -8.16 -7.61
N ALA A 156 7.87 -8.32 -7.62
CA ALA A 156 8.81 -7.19 -7.69
C ALA A 156 8.76 -6.44 -9.03
N GLY A 157 8.28 -7.09 -10.09
CA GLY A 157 8.11 -6.53 -11.43
C GLY A 157 6.75 -5.89 -11.69
N LEU A 158 5.87 -5.77 -10.68
CA LEU A 158 4.61 -5.05 -10.85
C LEU A 158 4.88 -3.62 -11.31
N PRO A 159 4.12 -3.10 -12.30
CA PRO A 159 4.29 -1.72 -12.75
C PRO A 159 4.09 -0.74 -11.59
N ALA A 160 5.00 0.21 -11.43
CA ALA A 160 4.98 1.11 -10.28
C ALA A 160 3.73 2.02 -10.26
N ILE A 161 3.17 2.26 -9.06
CA ILE A 161 1.98 3.09 -8.85
C ILE A 161 2.29 4.58 -9.04
N ASP A 162 3.48 5.03 -8.64
CA ASP A 162 3.96 6.42 -8.74
C ASP A 162 3.90 6.98 -10.17
N SER A 163 4.09 6.13 -11.19
CA SER A 163 3.93 6.50 -12.60
C SER A 163 2.53 7.02 -12.94
N CYS A 164 1.50 6.67 -12.16
CA CYS A 164 0.15 7.21 -12.31
C CYS A 164 -0.02 8.63 -11.74
N ALA A 165 1.00 9.19 -11.06
CA ALA A 165 1.03 10.59 -10.65
C ALA A 165 1.68 11.51 -11.69
N ASP A 166 2.41 10.97 -12.67
CA ASP A 166 3.06 11.76 -13.73
C ASP A 166 2.05 12.19 -14.80
N THR A 167 1.32 13.28 -14.50
CA THR A 167 0.27 13.81 -15.38
C THR A 167 0.82 14.25 -16.75
N ALA A 168 2.06 14.72 -16.82
CA ALA A 168 2.70 15.11 -18.07
C ALA A 168 2.93 13.88 -18.97
N ALA A 169 3.46 12.78 -18.41
CA ALA A 169 3.63 11.54 -19.14
C ALA A 169 2.28 10.93 -19.56
N LEU A 170 1.27 10.97 -18.68
CA LEU A 170 -0.08 10.47 -19.00
C LEU A 170 -0.72 11.24 -20.16
N LEU A 171 -0.61 12.57 -20.18
CA LEU A 171 -1.11 13.39 -21.28
C LEU A 171 -0.33 13.15 -22.58
N ALA A 172 0.99 12.98 -22.49
CA ALA A 172 1.83 12.71 -23.65
C ALA A 172 1.52 11.35 -24.30
N ALA A 173 1.10 10.36 -23.52
CA ALA A 173 0.79 9.01 -24.03
C ALA A 173 -0.43 8.95 -24.96
N ILE A 174 -1.33 9.93 -24.87
CA ILE A 174 -2.54 10.02 -25.73
C ILE A 174 -2.30 10.94 -26.93
N ALA A 175 -1.33 11.84 -26.82
CA ALA A 175 -1.03 12.78 -27.89
C ALA A 175 -0.73 12.01 -29.18
N PRO A 176 -1.37 12.38 -30.32
CA PRO A 176 -1.12 11.73 -31.59
C PRO A 176 0.39 11.72 -31.89
N PRO A 177 0.93 10.63 -32.49
CA PRO A 177 2.33 10.61 -32.90
C PRO A 177 2.60 11.84 -33.78
N ARG A 178 3.65 12.60 -33.45
CA ARG A 178 4.04 13.74 -34.29
C ARG A 178 4.27 13.21 -35.70
N PRO A 179 3.70 13.82 -36.75
CA PRO A 179 3.91 13.37 -38.11
C PRO A 179 5.42 13.32 -38.36
N ALA A 180 5.93 12.15 -38.72
CA ALA A 180 7.33 12.00 -39.07
C ALA A 180 7.62 12.98 -40.21
N SER A 181 8.47 13.98 -39.98
CA SER A 181 8.91 14.86 -41.05
C SER A 181 9.78 14.04 -42.00
N SER A 182 9.18 13.35 -42.96
CA SER A 182 9.91 12.91 -44.14
C SER A 182 10.29 14.17 -44.88
N ARG A 183 11.53 14.64 -44.65
CA ARG A 183 12.21 15.55 -45.56
C ARG A 183 12.51 14.77 -46.84
N SER A 184 11.47 14.53 -47.62
CA SER A 184 11.57 14.14 -49.02
C SER A 184 11.98 15.38 -49.79
N ALA A 185 13.27 15.69 -49.81
CA ALA A 185 13.79 16.69 -50.72
C ALA A 185 13.50 16.23 -52.16
N PRO A 186 12.80 17.01 -53.00
CA PRO A 186 12.63 16.64 -54.40
C PRO A 186 14.01 16.69 -55.09
N LYS A 187 14.55 15.52 -55.41
CA LYS A 187 15.73 15.39 -56.27
C LYS A 187 15.33 15.90 -57.66
N LYS A 188 15.72 17.13 -58.01
CA LYS A 188 15.59 17.65 -59.37
C LYS A 188 16.35 16.72 -60.32
N MET A 189 15.63 15.91 -61.09
CA MET A 189 16.19 15.22 -62.26
C MET A 189 16.42 16.27 -63.34
N SER A 190 17.66 16.77 -63.44
CA SER A 190 18.12 17.51 -64.60
C SER A 190 18.25 16.53 -65.77
N ARG A 191 17.49 16.79 -66.84
CA ARG A 191 17.66 16.17 -68.16
C ARG A 191 19.05 16.48 -68.70
N SER A 192 19.69 15.50 -69.31
CA SER A 192 20.67 15.65 -70.40
C SER A 192 20.54 14.44 -71.30
#